data_AF-A0A842F6N2-F1
#
_entry.id   AF-A0A842F6N2-F1
#
_cell.length_a   1.000
_cell.length_b   1.000
_cell.length_c   1.000
_cell.angle_alpha   90.00
_cell.angle_beta   90.00
_cell.angle_gamma   90.00
#
_symmetry.space_group_name_H-M   'P 1'
#
loop_
_entity.id
_entity.type
_entity.pdbx_description
1 polymer ?
#
loop_
_entity_poly.entity_id
_entity_poly.type
_entity_poly.pdbx_seq_one_letter_code
_entity_poly.pdbx_strand_id
1 'polypeptide(L)'
;MTSEELLEKWDRCARDSDFPMLDNANHPLSCCKVSLYQEERKWTLFFEIVGFTSCAMNDIYAYDSGFDKEGLVMGYDELLSLSEDVSDDWLPDIENRGTKDKVTIYAKGKPIEVDISEKAIESIDVAPENMAGVSIVRLVFNQNPDSLWLSPEELFEITATKQLPLVYSTTEWEHPDIAVGELPSNSVFFQTLAEAIITNNLDCINTGDVNTFWKNWLDEEALANIEIVETKMFQKKIDVADFECDYELRGVSELYKITFSSEYDRYQLLFSMYGEISQNFVFQNNPGYLEESFSRDIESEHKYDQDKSVYVLNNVKEKELRDLYELAEMGSEDGGLNRIFLYKEGLYDSKEKAYKIPSGGSCLVWGIGGNEAFLARNFESQ
;
A
#
# COMPACT_ATOMS: atom_id res chain seq x y z
N MET A 1 22.23 15.16 -11.51
CA MET A 1 21.38 15.33 -10.33
C MET A 1 21.92 16.48 -9.52
N THR A 2 21.25 17.63 -9.61
CA THR A 2 21.34 18.74 -8.66
C THR A 2 20.24 18.60 -7.60
N SER A 3 20.22 19.47 -6.60
CA SER A 3 19.15 19.50 -5.59
C SER A 3 17.80 19.84 -6.22
N GLU A 4 17.76 20.75 -7.20
CA GLU A 4 16.51 21.09 -7.90
C GLU A 4 16.00 19.91 -8.73
N GLU A 5 16.89 19.15 -9.40
CA GLU A 5 16.51 17.94 -10.14
C GLU A 5 15.92 16.86 -9.21
N LEU A 6 16.44 16.75 -7.98
CA LEU A 6 15.92 15.80 -6.97
C LEU A 6 14.58 16.27 -6.37
N LEU A 7 14.42 17.56 -6.10
CA LEU A 7 13.14 18.10 -5.64
C LEU A 7 12.05 17.97 -6.71
N GLU A 8 12.34 18.28 -7.98
CA GLU A 8 11.38 18.10 -9.07
C GLU A 8 10.97 16.63 -9.26
N LYS A 9 11.88 15.71 -8.94
CA LYS A 9 11.61 14.28 -8.93
C LYS A 9 10.61 13.92 -7.82
N TRP A 10 10.83 14.36 -6.58
CA TRP A 10 9.88 14.14 -5.48
C TRP A 10 8.54 14.84 -5.70
N ASP A 11 8.54 16.05 -6.25
CA ASP A 11 7.31 16.76 -6.62
C ASP A 11 6.49 16.00 -7.67
N ARG A 12 7.15 15.30 -8.59
CA ARG A 12 6.48 14.43 -9.55
C ARG A 12 5.86 13.23 -8.84
N CYS A 13 6.58 12.58 -7.94
CA CYS A 13 6.04 11.49 -7.12
C CYS A 13 4.82 11.96 -6.32
N ALA A 14 4.87 13.16 -5.72
CA ALA A 14 3.74 13.75 -5.01
C ALA A 14 2.52 13.94 -5.92
N ARG A 15 2.71 14.53 -7.10
CA ARG A 15 1.63 14.71 -8.09
C ARG A 15 1.08 13.40 -8.66
N ASP A 16 1.90 12.36 -8.67
CA ASP A 16 1.55 11.02 -9.17
C ASP A 16 1.04 10.10 -8.05
N SER A 17 0.83 10.64 -6.84
CA SER A 17 0.38 9.91 -5.63
C SER A 17 1.32 8.78 -5.18
N ASP A 18 2.57 8.82 -5.63
CA ASP A 18 3.63 7.88 -5.28
C ASP A 18 4.50 8.43 -4.12
N PHE A 19 4.08 9.51 -3.46
CA PHE A 19 4.73 10.10 -2.29
C PHE A 19 3.95 9.80 -1.00
N PRO A 20 4.62 9.60 0.17
CA PRO A 20 3.93 9.29 1.42
C PRO A 20 2.79 10.26 1.73
N MET A 21 1.61 9.73 2.05
CA MET A 21 0.42 10.49 2.42
C MET A 21 0.09 10.19 3.88
N LEU A 22 0.12 11.22 4.74
CA LEU A 22 -0.05 11.04 6.19
C LEU A 22 -1.50 11.17 6.65
N ASP A 23 -2.39 11.77 5.84
CA ASP A 23 -3.83 11.94 6.08
C ASP A 23 -4.69 10.82 5.46
N ASN A 24 -4.12 9.64 5.21
CA ASN A 24 -4.90 8.54 4.67
C ASN A 24 -5.93 8.03 5.69
N ALA A 25 -7.21 8.34 5.48
CA ALA A 25 -8.31 7.90 6.35
C ALA A 25 -8.44 6.38 6.44
N ASN A 26 -8.03 5.64 5.41
CA ASN A 26 -8.05 4.17 5.39
C ASN A 26 -6.81 3.56 6.03
N HIS A 27 -5.75 4.35 6.25
CA HIS A 27 -4.55 3.95 6.97
C HIS A 27 -4.13 5.03 7.98
N PRO A 28 -4.91 5.22 9.08
CA PRO A 28 -4.66 6.27 10.04
C PRO A 28 -3.25 6.19 10.65
N LEU A 29 -2.53 7.31 10.54
CA LEU A 29 -1.13 7.41 10.96
C LEU A 29 -0.97 7.06 12.45
N SER A 30 -0.05 6.16 12.75
CA SER A 30 0.40 5.83 14.10
C SER A 30 1.80 6.35 14.38
N CYS A 31 2.71 6.23 13.43
CA CYS A 31 4.04 6.84 13.49
C CYS A 31 4.68 6.79 12.13
N CYS A 32 5.68 7.62 11.90
CA CYS A 32 6.45 7.55 10.66
C CYS A 32 7.93 7.88 10.91
N LYS A 33 8.79 7.39 10.02
CA LYS A 33 10.23 7.59 10.09
C LYS A 33 10.79 7.78 8.68
N VAL A 34 11.75 8.69 8.56
CA VAL A 34 12.59 8.82 7.37
C VAL A 34 14.01 8.38 7.69
N SER A 35 14.64 7.64 6.77
CA SER A 35 16.03 7.21 6.88
C SER A 35 16.77 7.33 5.55
N LEU A 36 17.94 7.96 5.60
CA LEU A 36 18.83 8.17 4.47
C LEU A 36 20.06 7.28 4.63
N TYR A 37 20.32 6.47 3.62
CA TYR A 37 21.50 5.64 3.48
C TYR A 37 22.32 6.14 2.31
N GLN A 38 23.63 6.31 2.49
CA GLN A 38 24.46 6.98 1.48
C GLN A 38 25.91 6.50 1.49
N GLU A 39 26.43 6.17 0.32
CA GLU A 39 27.85 5.87 0.09
C GLU A 39 28.33 6.63 -1.16
N GLU A 40 29.25 7.58 -0.96
CA GLU A 40 29.77 8.46 -2.02
C GLU A 40 28.66 9.23 -2.77
N ARG A 41 28.28 8.75 -3.96
CA ARG A 41 27.24 9.34 -4.83
C ARG A 41 25.97 8.50 -4.92
N LYS A 42 25.96 7.32 -4.28
CA LYS A 42 24.79 6.45 -4.21
C LYS A 42 24.04 6.75 -2.93
N TRP A 43 22.72 6.83 -3.04
CA TRP A 43 21.86 7.11 -1.90
C TRP A 43 20.53 6.40 -2.07
N THR A 44 19.95 6.00 -0.94
CA THR A 44 18.63 5.41 -0.82
C THR A 44 17.92 6.11 0.35
N LEU A 45 16.72 6.60 0.11
CA LEU A 45 15.87 7.26 1.08
C LEU A 45 14.63 6.40 1.31
N PHE A 46 14.41 5.98 2.55
CA PHE A 46 13.24 5.23 2.96
C PHE A 46 12.32 6.07 3.83
N PHE A 47 11.03 5.97 3.57
CA PHE A 47 9.98 6.34 4.52
C PHE A 47 9.27 5.08 4.98
N GLU A 48 9.14 4.94 6.29
CA GLU A 48 8.31 3.93 6.94
C GLU A 48 7.10 4.64 7.53
N ILE A 49 5.90 4.37 7.00
CA ILE A 49 4.64 4.95 7.45
C ILE A 49 3.83 3.86 8.12
N VAL A 50 3.74 3.92 9.44
CA VAL A 50 3.04 2.90 10.23
C VAL A 50 1.66 3.40 10.60
N GLY A 51 0.66 2.58 10.35
CA GLY A 51 -0.73 2.84 10.64
C GLY A 51 -1.50 1.54 10.90
N PHE A 52 -2.82 1.64 10.95
CA PHE A 52 -3.68 0.50 11.25
C PHE A 52 -4.91 0.48 10.35
N THR A 53 -5.19 -0.66 9.73
CA THR A 53 -6.38 -0.86 8.90
C THR A 53 -7.24 -1.97 9.52
N SER A 54 -7.10 -3.21 9.04
CA SER A 54 -7.49 -4.46 9.70
C SER A 54 -6.34 -5.03 10.56
N CYS A 55 -5.10 -4.66 10.27
CA CYS A 55 -3.90 -5.03 10.99
C CYS A 55 -2.95 -3.82 11.08
N ALA A 56 -1.91 -3.93 11.91
CA ALA A 56 -0.85 -2.93 11.95
C ALA A 56 0.06 -3.13 10.73
N MET A 57 0.16 -2.13 9.86
CA MET A 57 0.97 -2.20 8.65
C MET A 57 2.03 -1.09 8.66
N ASN A 58 3.17 -1.37 8.02
CA ASN A 58 4.22 -0.39 7.72
C ASN A 58 4.35 -0.24 6.21
N ASP A 59 3.85 0.86 5.67
CA ASP A 59 4.00 1.23 4.26
C ASP A 59 5.39 1.81 4.02
N ILE A 60 6.16 1.13 3.18
CA ILE A 60 7.56 1.44 2.89
C ILE A 60 7.63 2.16 1.56
N TYR A 61 8.06 3.43 1.58
CA TYR A 61 8.37 4.18 0.36
C TYR A 61 9.89 4.25 0.19
N ALA A 62 10.37 4.05 -1.04
CA ALA A 62 11.79 4.13 -1.36
C ALA A 62 12.04 5.06 -2.56
N TYR A 63 13.11 5.84 -2.44
CA TYR A 63 13.68 6.67 -3.50
C TYR A 63 15.18 6.46 -3.55
N ASP A 64 15.76 6.40 -4.74
CA ASP A 64 17.18 6.06 -4.87
C ASP A 64 17.81 6.74 -6.08
N SER A 65 19.14 6.84 -6.02
CA SER A 65 20.00 7.32 -7.09
C SER A 65 20.00 6.51 -8.40
N GLY A 66 19.52 5.26 -8.42
CA GLY A 66 19.66 4.32 -9.53
C GLY A 66 18.54 3.30 -9.67
N PHE A 67 17.31 3.63 -9.26
CA PHE A 67 16.17 2.72 -9.20
C PHE A 67 15.12 3.06 -10.26
N ASP A 68 14.51 2.03 -10.87
CA ASP A 68 13.54 2.19 -11.96
C ASP A 68 12.08 2.37 -11.45
N LYS A 69 11.79 1.99 -10.19
CA LYS A 69 10.46 2.09 -9.58
C LYS A 69 10.52 2.80 -8.23
N GLU A 70 9.96 3.99 -8.12
CA GLU A 70 10.01 4.79 -6.90
C GLU A 70 8.63 5.02 -6.31
N GLY A 71 8.60 5.34 -5.03
CA GLY A 71 7.37 5.53 -4.27
C GLY A 71 7.11 4.37 -3.34
N LEU A 72 5.84 4.02 -3.12
CA LEU A 72 5.47 2.88 -2.28
C LEU A 72 6.12 1.60 -2.88
N VAL A 73 6.74 0.77 -2.06
CA VAL A 73 7.40 -0.47 -2.48
C VAL A 73 6.64 -1.68 -1.95
N MET A 74 6.20 -1.60 -0.69
CA MET A 74 5.53 -2.70 0.01
C MET A 74 4.78 -2.16 1.22
N GLY A 75 3.65 -2.78 1.56
CA GLY A 75 3.04 -2.71 2.89
C GLY A 75 3.47 -3.95 3.68
N TYR A 76 4.12 -3.77 4.82
CA TYR A 76 4.51 -4.87 5.71
C TYR A 76 3.45 -5.05 6.80
N ASP A 77 2.66 -6.11 6.72
CA ASP A 77 1.45 -6.33 7.51
C ASP A 77 1.64 -7.24 8.73
N GLU A 78 2.75 -7.99 8.80
CA GLU A 78 3.15 -8.81 9.94
C GLU A 78 3.84 -8.02 11.07
N LEU A 79 3.52 -6.72 11.21
CA LEU A 79 4.24 -5.85 12.13
C LEU A 79 3.97 -6.19 13.60
N LEU A 80 2.70 -6.39 13.93
CA LEU A 80 2.22 -6.73 15.26
C LEU A 80 1.27 -7.93 15.20
N SER A 81 1.48 -8.89 16.09
CA SER A 81 0.51 -9.95 16.37
C SER A 81 0.18 -10.01 17.86
N LEU A 82 -1.00 -10.52 18.20
CA LEU A 82 -1.44 -10.69 19.58
C LEU A 82 -0.96 -12.03 20.14
N SER A 83 -0.75 -12.10 21.46
CA SER A 83 -0.50 -13.38 22.12
C SER A 83 -1.71 -14.31 21.99
N GLU A 84 -1.50 -15.63 21.90
CA GLU A 84 -2.58 -16.64 21.81
C GLU A 84 -3.68 -16.50 22.89
N ASP A 85 -3.37 -15.89 24.03
CA ASP A 85 -4.31 -15.61 25.13
C ASP A 85 -5.26 -14.42 24.86
N VAL A 86 -5.11 -13.74 23.72
CA VAL A 86 -5.84 -12.54 23.31
C VAL A 86 -6.37 -12.79 21.88
N SER A 87 -7.69 -12.87 21.70
CA SER A 87 -8.28 -13.14 20.37
C SER A 87 -8.09 -11.93 19.44
N ASP A 88 -8.02 -12.14 18.11
CA ASP A 88 -7.97 -11.02 17.14
C ASP A 88 -9.16 -10.04 17.29
N ASP A 89 -10.29 -10.54 17.79
CA ASP A 89 -11.47 -9.74 18.17
C ASP A 89 -11.23 -8.74 19.32
N TRP A 90 -10.03 -8.68 19.94
CA TRP A 90 -9.71 -7.79 21.08
C TRP A 90 -9.18 -6.40 20.70
N LEU A 91 -8.64 -6.25 19.48
CA LEU A 91 -8.13 -4.96 18.99
C LEU A 91 -9.23 -3.90 18.91
N PRO A 92 -10.49 -4.20 18.52
CA PRO A 92 -11.58 -3.23 18.44
C PRO A 92 -12.17 -2.79 19.79
N ASP A 93 -11.90 -3.50 20.90
CA ASP A 93 -12.75 -3.41 22.10
C ASP A 93 -11.93 -3.20 23.39
N ILE A 94 -11.02 -2.22 23.37
CA ILE A 94 -10.25 -1.78 24.55
C ILE A 94 -11.20 -1.36 25.69
N GLU A 95 -12.40 -0.86 25.38
CA GLU A 95 -13.39 -0.39 26.35
C GLU A 95 -14.07 -1.52 27.13
N ASN A 96 -14.17 -2.74 26.58
CA ASN A 96 -14.77 -3.89 27.28
C ASN A 96 -13.80 -4.66 28.20
N ARG A 97 -12.62 -4.08 28.48
CA ARG A 97 -11.57 -4.74 29.26
C ARG A 97 -11.89 -4.74 30.75
N GLY A 98 -11.81 -5.92 31.36
CA GLY A 98 -11.70 -6.06 32.81
C GLY A 98 -10.40 -5.44 33.38
N THR A 99 -10.00 -5.84 34.58
CA THR A 99 -8.95 -5.18 35.40
C THR A 99 -7.48 -5.40 34.96
N LYS A 100 -7.17 -5.59 33.67
CA LYS A 100 -5.77 -5.82 33.23
C LYS A 100 -5.19 -4.55 32.62
N ASP A 101 -4.19 -3.97 33.30
CA ASP A 101 -3.47 -2.77 32.87
C ASP A 101 -2.33 -3.05 31.87
N LYS A 102 -2.04 -4.34 31.59
CA LYS A 102 -0.95 -4.75 30.69
C LYS A 102 -1.38 -5.87 29.76
N VAL A 103 -0.84 -5.84 28.55
CA VAL A 103 -0.98 -6.89 27.54
C VAL A 103 0.38 -7.21 26.91
N THR A 104 0.57 -8.47 26.51
CA THR A 104 1.73 -8.87 25.72
C THR A 104 1.36 -8.79 24.24
N ILE A 105 2.14 -8.02 23.47
CA ILE A 105 2.04 -7.93 22.01
C ILE A 105 3.33 -8.50 21.42
N TYR A 106 3.25 -9.14 20.27
CA TYR A 106 4.42 -9.62 19.54
C TYR A 106 4.73 -8.64 18.42
N ALA A 107 5.77 -7.84 18.58
CA ALA A 107 6.28 -6.98 17.52
C ALA A 107 7.34 -7.76 16.73
N LYS A 108 7.05 -8.06 15.45
CA LYS A 108 7.91 -8.89 14.58
C LYS A 108 8.35 -10.19 15.27
N GLY A 109 7.38 -10.89 15.86
CA GLY A 109 7.58 -12.14 16.60
C GLY A 109 8.26 -12.03 17.97
N LYS A 110 8.59 -10.82 18.45
CA LYS A 110 9.20 -10.60 19.77
C LYS A 110 8.17 -10.09 20.78
N PRO A 111 8.01 -10.75 21.95
CA PRO A 111 7.06 -10.29 22.95
C PRO A 111 7.50 -8.97 23.58
N ILE A 112 6.59 -8.01 23.62
CA ILE A 112 6.68 -6.72 24.31
C ILE A 112 5.51 -6.59 25.27
N GLU A 113 5.77 -6.10 26.49
CA GLU A 113 4.70 -5.69 27.40
C GLU A 113 4.26 -4.27 27.05
N VAL A 114 2.95 -4.08 26.92
CA VAL A 114 2.33 -2.78 26.63
C VAL A 114 1.36 -2.44 27.77
N ASP A 115 1.58 -1.28 28.38
CA ASP A 115 0.65 -0.67 29.33
C ASP A 115 -0.58 -0.14 28.58
N ILE A 116 -1.74 -0.63 28.97
CA ILE A 116 -3.05 -0.32 28.39
C ILE A 116 -3.97 0.32 29.44
N SER A 117 -3.41 0.81 30.56
CA SER A 117 -4.16 1.55 31.56
C SER A 117 -4.77 2.83 30.97
N GLU A 118 -5.84 3.33 31.59
CA GLU A 118 -6.49 4.59 31.22
C GLU A 118 -5.48 5.74 31.08
N LYS A 119 -4.51 5.82 32.00
CA LYS A 119 -3.42 6.82 31.95
C LYS A 119 -2.52 6.66 30.72
N ALA A 120 -2.23 5.43 30.30
CA ALA A 120 -1.43 5.18 29.10
C ALA A 120 -2.21 5.57 27.83
N ILE A 121 -3.52 5.28 27.80
CA ILE A 121 -4.41 5.68 26.71
C ILE A 121 -4.53 7.21 26.62
N GLU A 122 -4.72 7.89 27.75
CA GLU A 122 -4.71 9.37 27.81
C GLU A 122 -3.40 9.97 27.27
N SER A 123 -2.26 9.28 27.44
CA SER A 123 -0.95 9.78 26.99
C SER A 123 -0.78 9.81 25.48
N ILE A 124 -1.50 8.96 24.74
CA ILE A 124 -1.53 8.99 23.28
C ILE A 124 -2.64 9.88 22.72
N ASP A 125 -3.49 10.41 23.62
CA ASP A 125 -4.55 11.41 23.38
C ASP A 125 -5.39 11.04 22.16
N VAL A 126 -6.00 9.86 22.29
CA VAL A 126 -6.97 9.30 21.36
C VAL A 126 -8.35 9.44 21.99
N ALA A 127 -9.35 9.88 21.21
CA ALA A 127 -10.73 9.83 21.63
C ALA A 127 -11.12 8.34 21.85
N PRO A 128 -11.66 7.95 23.03
CA PRO A 128 -11.95 6.55 23.38
C PRO A 128 -12.80 5.81 22.35
N GLU A 129 -13.61 6.57 21.62
CA GLU A 129 -14.85 6.12 21.03
C GLU A 129 -14.72 5.54 19.61
N ASN A 130 -13.52 5.48 18.98
CA ASN A 130 -13.47 5.14 17.54
C ASN A 130 -12.28 4.35 16.98
N MET A 131 -11.30 3.89 17.76
CA MET A 131 -9.99 3.61 17.15
C MET A 131 -9.14 2.58 17.89
N ALA A 132 -9.73 1.48 18.36
CA ALA A 132 -9.05 0.60 19.29
C ALA A 132 -7.81 -0.12 18.68
N GLY A 133 -7.80 -0.40 17.37
CA GLY A 133 -6.63 -0.95 16.67
C GLY A 133 -5.45 0.03 16.54
N VAL A 134 -5.68 1.21 15.97
CA VAL A 134 -4.65 2.27 15.84
C VAL A 134 -4.14 2.74 17.22
N SER A 135 -5.00 2.72 18.24
CA SER A 135 -4.61 3.06 19.62
C SER A 135 -3.54 2.12 20.16
N ILE A 136 -3.64 0.82 19.87
CA ILE A 136 -2.63 -0.16 20.26
C ILE A 136 -1.30 0.13 19.56
N VAL A 137 -1.31 0.41 18.26
CA VAL A 137 -0.07 0.74 17.52
C VAL A 137 0.58 2.01 18.08
N ARG A 138 -0.21 3.06 18.37
CA ARG A 138 0.26 4.28 19.01
C ARG A 138 0.80 4.06 20.43
N LEU A 139 0.17 3.18 21.23
CA LEU A 139 0.69 2.78 22.54
C LEU A 139 2.02 2.05 22.42
N VAL A 140 2.12 1.11 21.47
CA VAL A 140 3.37 0.39 21.17
C VAL A 140 4.45 1.37 20.78
N PHE A 141 4.19 2.31 19.87
CA PHE A 141 5.16 3.33 19.47
C PHE A 141 5.58 4.21 20.66
N ASN A 142 4.62 4.69 21.45
CA ASN A 142 4.89 5.58 22.58
C ASN A 142 5.72 4.91 23.69
N GLN A 143 5.60 3.60 23.87
CA GLN A 143 6.28 2.84 24.93
C GLN A 143 7.52 2.09 24.44
N ASN A 144 7.54 1.68 23.17
CA ASN A 144 8.54 0.82 22.55
C ASN A 144 8.78 1.24 21.08
N PRO A 145 9.27 2.46 20.81
CA PRO A 145 9.32 3.04 19.46
C PRO A 145 10.14 2.20 18.46
N ASP A 146 11.24 1.60 18.91
CA ASP A 146 12.13 0.81 18.06
C ASP A 146 11.53 -0.53 17.60
N SER A 147 10.42 -0.96 18.20
CA SER A 147 9.80 -2.26 17.88
C SER A 147 9.07 -2.30 16.54
N LEU A 148 8.67 -1.13 16.02
CA LEU A 148 7.87 -0.98 14.80
C LEU A 148 8.71 -0.74 13.53
N TRP A 149 10.00 -0.48 13.69
CA TRP A 149 10.87 -0.16 12.56
C TRP A 149 11.51 -1.39 11.97
N LEU A 150 11.55 -1.49 10.64
CA LEU A 150 12.36 -2.47 9.96
C LEU A 150 13.85 -2.17 10.12
N SER A 151 14.64 -3.23 10.15
CA SER A 151 16.09 -3.16 10.10
C SER A 151 16.55 -2.71 8.71
N PRO A 152 17.75 -2.13 8.60
CA PRO A 152 18.34 -1.85 7.29
C PRO A 152 18.36 -3.09 6.38
N GLU A 153 18.69 -4.26 6.93
CA GLU A 153 18.72 -5.51 6.16
C GLU A 153 17.36 -5.81 5.52
N GLU A 154 16.27 -5.73 6.31
CA GLU A 154 14.89 -5.93 5.83
C GLU A 154 14.51 -4.91 4.74
N LEU A 155 14.81 -3.62 4.93
CA LEU A 155 14.49 -2.56 3.94
C LEU A 155 15.21 -2.77 2.59
N PHE A 156 16.47 -3.18 2.64
CA PHE A 156 17.28 -3.41 1.43
C PHE A 156 16.93 -4.74 0.74
N GLU A 157 16.45 -5.74 1.49
CA GLU A 157 15.89 -6.98 0.94
C GLU A 157 14.60 -6.70 0.16
N ILE A 158 13.67 -5.94 0.75
CA ILE A 158 12.39 -5.57 0.13
C ILE A 158 12.59 -4.80 -1.19
N THR A 159 13.59 -3.92 -1.24
CA THR A 159 13.90 -3.17 -2.46
C THR A 159 14.79 -3.92 -3.44
N ALA A 160 15.29 -5.10 -3.07
CA ALA A 160 16.29 -5.86 -3.83
C ALA A 160 17.54 -5.01 -4.22
N THR A 161 17.96 -4.10 -3.34
CA THR A 161 19.10 -3.21 -3.57
C THR A 161 20.30 -3.51 -2.67
N LYS A 162 21.48 -3.02 -3.05
CA LYS A 162 22.69 -3.16 -2.23
C LYS A 162 22.56 -2.25 -1.00
N GLN A 163 22.63 -2.83 0.19
CA GLN A 163 22.70 -2.10 1.44
C GLN A 163 23.82 -1.05 1.45
N LEU A 164 23.41 0.19 1.72
CA LEU A 164 24.26 1.36 1.94
C LEU A 164 24.35 1.66 3.45
N PRO A 165 25.37 2.39 3.93
CA PRO A 165 25.45 2.74 5.34
C PRO A 165 24.43 3.83 5.69
N LEU A 166 23.78 3.70 6.84
CA LEU A 166 22.87 4.70 7.39
C LEU A 166 23.66 5.97 7.73
N VAL A 167 23.21 7.12 7.22
CA VAL A 167 23.85 8.41 7.49
C VAL A 167 22.94 9.36 8.26
N TYR A 168 21.63 9.27 8.09
CA TYR A 168 20.66 10.12 8.78
C TYR A 168 19.33 9.40 8.99
N SER A 169 18.67 9.65 10.13
CA SER A 169 17.32 9.17 10.40
C SER A 169 16.60 10.08 11.38
N THR A 170 15.30 10.30 11.18
CA THR A 170 14.45 11.04 12.12
C THR A 170 13.00 10.55 12.05
N THR A 171 12.26 10.70 13.15
CA THR A 171 10.79 10.58 13.21
C THR A 171 10.12 11.96 13.20
N GLU A 172 10.91 13.03 13.27
CA GLU A 172 10.48 14.42 13.38
C GLU A 172 10.93 15.20 12.14
N TRP A 173 9.99 15.52 11.26
CA TRP A 173 10.22 16.38 10.10
C TRP A 173 8.93 17.11 9.68
N GLU A 174 9.10 18.13 8.83
CA GLU A 174 8.03 18.83 8.13
C GLU A 174 7.64 18.06 6.87
N HIS A 175 6.56 17.29 6.95
CA HIS A 175 5.97 16.59 5.82
C HIS A 175 4.98 17.53 5.07
N PRO A 176 5.08 17.67 3.74
CA PRO A 176 4.12 18.47 2.95
C PRO A 176 2.75 17.77 2.83
N ASP A 177 1.66 18.49 3.10
CA ASP A 177 0.32 17.93 2.92
C ASP A 177 -0.02 17.79 1.41
N ILE A 178 0.32 16.62 0.87
CA ILE A 178 0.13 16.30 -0.55
C ILE A 178 -1.36 16.29 -0.94
N ALA A 179 -2.25 15.94 -0.01
CA ALA A 179 -3.68 15.84 -0.29
C ALA A 179 -4.31 17.21 -0.57
N VAL A 180 -3.79 18.29 0.02
CA VAL A 180 -4.20 19.68 -0.28
C VAL A 180 -3.30 20.35 -1.33
N GLY A 181 -2.38 19.61 -1.94
CA GLY A 181 -1.55 20.05 -3.05
C GLY A 181 -0.24 20.73 -2.66
N GLU A 182 0.21 20.59 -1.40
CA GLU A 182 1.58 20.95 -1.04
C GLU A 182 2.58 20.00 -1.72
N LEU A 183 3.80 20.49 -1.94
CA LEU A 183 4.83 19.76 -2.67
C LEU A 183 6.11 19.66 -1.82
N PRO A 184 6.89 18.56 -1.93
CA PRO A 184 8.19 18.45 -1.30
C PRO A 184 9.10 19.66 -1.52
N SER A 185 9.13 20.22 -2.72
CA SER A 185 9.92 21.42 -3.04
C SER A 185 9.55 22.66 -2.22
N ASN A 186 8.37 22.71 -1.60
CA ASN A 186 7.95 23.80 -0.72
C ASN A 186 8.31 23.59 0.75
N SER A 187 8.64 22.36 1.18
CA SER A 187 9.02 22.04 2.56
C SER A 187 10.50 22.32 2.81
N VAL A 188 10.80 22.97 3.94
CA VAL A 188 12.18 23.29 4.34
C VAL A 188 12.99 22.02 4.56
N PHE A 189 12.34 20.99 5.11
CA PHE A 189 12.95 19.69 5.31
C PHE A 189 13.43 19.06 4.00
N PHE A 190 12.56 18.99 3.00
CA PHE A 190 12.92 18.36 1.72
C PHE A 190 13.94 19.18 0.93
N GLN A 191 13.87 20.52 0.99
CA GLN A 191 14.88 21.39 0.38
C GLN A 191 16.28 21.12 0.94
N THR A 192 16.40 21.11 2.27
CA THR A 192 17.70 20.89 2.94
C THR A 192 18.17 19.43 2.88
N LEU A 193 17.24 18.47 2.89
CA LEU A 193 17.54 17.06 2.66
C LEU A 193 18.12 16.82 1.26
N ALA A 194 17.52 17.41 0.22
CA ALA A 194 18.03 17.33 -1.14
C ALA A 194 19.45 17.93 -1.23
N GLU A 195 19.68 19.08 -0.60
CA GLU A 195 21.03 19.68 -0.52
C GLU A 195 22.02 18.77 0.20
N ALA A 196 21.63 18.18 1.33
CA ALA A 196 22.47 17.27 2.10
C ALA A 196 22.89 16.04 1.29
N ILE A 197 21.95 15.43 0.54
CA ILE A 197 22.21 14.28 -0.34
C ILE A 197 23.23 14.66 -1.42
N ILE A 198 23.02 15.78 -2.11
CA ILE A 198 23.87 16.18 -3.24
C ILE A 198 25.27 16.63 -2.79
N THR A 199 25.35 17.33 -1.66
CA THR A 199 26.62 17.88 -1.14
C THR A 199 27.34 16.94 -0.16
N ASN A 200 26.68 15.85 0.25
CA ASN A 200 27.12 14.93 1.29
C ASN A 200 27.43 15.67 2.62
N ASN A 201 26.59 16.66 2.94
CA ASN A 201 26.71 17.51 4.14
C ASN A 201 25.42 17.42 4.98
N LEU A 202 25.40 16.52 5.95
CA LEU A 202 24.23 16.27 6.79
C LEU A 202 23.93 17.40 7.78
N ASP A 203 24.92 18.25 8.08
CA ASP A 203 24.78 19.35 9.04
C ASP A 203 23.83 20.46 8.54
N CYS A 204 23.48 20.45 7.24
CA CYS A 204 22.54 21.41 6.67
C CYS A 204 21.07 20.98 6.78
N ILE A 205 20.78 19.73 7.17
CA ILE A 205 19.41 19.23 7.27
C ILE A 205 18.67 19.99 8.37
N ASN A 206 17.55 20.60 8.00
CA ASN A 206 16.65 21.31 8.90
C ASN A 206 15.32 20.58 8.94
N THR A 207 14.81 20.23 10.11
CA THR A 207 13.54 19.50 10.27
C THR A 207 12.31 20.33 9.93
N GLY A 208 12.44 21.65 9.79
CA GLY A 208 11.32 22.54 9.49
C GLY A 208 10.30 22.64 10.63
N ASP A 209 9.08 23.03 10.29
CA ASP A 209 7.94 23.03 11.21
C ASP A 209 7.40 21.60 11.35
N VAL A 210 7.98 20.84 12.29
CA VAL A 210 7.69 19.41 12.49
C VAL A 210 6.19 19.16 12.66
N ASN A 211 5.63 18.33 11.79
CA ASN A 211 4.21 18.00 11.80
C ASN A 211 3.93 16.48 11.77
N THR A 212 4.93 15.61 11.81
CA THR A 212 4.79 14.13 11.69
C THR A 212 4.10 13.42 12.85
N PHE A 213 3.72 14.15 13.90
CA PHE A 213 2.91 13.59 14.98
C PHE A 213 1.47 13.35 14.51
N TRP A 214 0.93 12.15 14.74
CA TRP A 214 -0.34 11.70 14.16
C TRP A 214 -1.53 12.64 14.39
N LYS A 215 -1.55 13.39 15.49
CA LYS A 215 -2.62 14.36 15.78
C LYS A 215 -2.76 15.46 14.73
N ASN A 216 -1.68 15.80 14.04
CA ASN A 216 -1.71 16.80 12.99
C ASN A 216 -2.38 16.29 11.70
N TRP A 217 -2.63 14.97 11.61
CA TRP A 217 -3.12 14.28 10.43
C TRP A 217 -4.43 13.51 10.69
N LEU A 218 -5.08 13.79 11.82
CA LEU A 218 -6.40 13.23 12.12
C LEU A 218 -7.45 13.96 11.31
N ASP A 219 -8.15 13.24 10.43
CA ASP A 219 -9.38 13.73 9.81
C ASP A 219 -10.56 13.47 10.77
N GLU A 220 -10.94 14.51 11.52
CA GLU A 220 -12.10 14.47 12.42
C GLU A 220 -13.42 14.14 11.70
N GLU A 221 -13.52 14.43 10.40
CA GLU A 221 -14.72 14.23 9.57
C GLU A 221 -14.81 12.77 9.05
N ALA A 222 -13.67 12.16 8.71
CA ALA A 222 -13.57 10.73 8.39
C ALA A 222 -13.80 9.82 9.61
N LEU A 223 -13.30 10.23 10.78
CA LEU A 223 -13.52 9.54 12.06
C LEU A 223 -15.01 9.50 12.46
N ALA A 224 -15.81 10.46 12.01
CA ALA A 224 -17.24 10.54 12.32
C ALA A 224 -18.13 9.68 11.39
N ASN A 225 -17.61 9.22 10.24
CA ASN A 225 -18.39 8.58 9.18
C ASN A 225 -17.78 7.25 8.71
N ILE A 226 -17.42 6.36 9.66
CA ILE A 226 -16.83 5.03 9.38
C ILE A 226 -17.74 4.15 8.49
N GLU A 227 -19.04 4.44 8.38
CA GLU A 227 -19.92 3.68 7.47
C GLU A 227 -19.66 3.95 5.98
N ILE A 228 -18.99 5.04 5.60
CA ILE A 228 -18.62 5.32 4.20
C ILE A 228 -17.32 6.12 4.17
N VAL A 229 -16.17 5.45 4.29
CA VAL A 229 -14.92 6.07 3.83
C VAL A 229 -14.98 6.06 2.31
N GLU A 230 -15.24 7.23 1.69
CA GLU A 230 -15.01 7.39 0.25
C GLU A 230 -13.54 7.05 -0.01
N THR A 231 -13.29 5.93 -0.68
CA THR A 231 -11.96 5.49 -1.09
C THR A 231 -11.37 6.61 -1.95
N LYS A 232 -10.40 7.39 -1.43
CA LYS A 232 -9.74 8.46 -2.18
C LYS A 232 -8.88 7.84 -3.29
N MET A 233 -9.53 7.52 -4.41
CA MET A 233 -8.94 6.85 -5.55
C MET A 233 -8.36 7.88 -6.50
N PHE A 234 -7.04 7.88 -6.68
CA PHE A 234 -6.38 8.77 -7.63
C PHE A 234 -6.33 8.09 -9.00
N GLN A 235 -7.11 8.62 -9.94
CA GLN A 235 -7.14 8.13 -11.33
C GLN A 235 -6.38 9.11 -12.23
N LYS A 236 -5.23 8.69 -12.75
CA LYS A 236 -4.48 9.45 -13.75
C LYS A 236 -4.73 8.88 -15.13
N LYS A 237 -5.35 9.66 -16.01
CA LYS A 237 -5.52 9.26 -17.42
C LYS A 237 -4.14 9.13 -18.07
N ILE A 238 -3.89 7.98 -18.71
CA ILE A 238 -2.64 7.68 -19.41
C ILE A 238 -2.93 7.32 -20.87
N ASP A 239 -1.90 7.38 -21.71
CA ASP A 239 -2.03 6.99 -23.10
C ASP A 239 -2.28 5.47 -23.21
N VAL A 240 -3.19 5.12 -24.10
CA VAL A 240 -3.58 3.72 -24.38
C VAL A 240 -2.50 3.00 -25.20
N ALA A 241 -1.61 3.76 -25.86
CA ALA A 241 -0.53 3.21 -26.68
C ALA A 241 0.36 2.28 -25.83
N ASP A 242 0.76 1.16 -26.41
CA ASP A 242 1.51 0.05 -25.79
C ASP A 242 0.72 -0.79 -24.76
N PHE A 243 -0.27 -0.23 -24.04
CA PHE A 243 -1.09 -0.97 -23.07
C PHE A 243 -1.91 -2.11 -23.70
N GLU A 244 -2.59 -1.87 -24.83
CA GLU A 244 -3.35 -2.93 -25.51
C GLU A 244 -2.45 -4.09 -25.99
N CYS A 245 -1.18 -3.78 -26.32
CA CYS A 245 -0.19 -4.76 -26.74
C CYS A 245 0.35 -5.56 -25.54
N ASP A 246 0.74 -4.85 -24.47
CA ASP A 246 1.35 -5.46 -23.29
C ASP A 246 0.36 -6.33 -22.52
N TYR A 247 -0.91 -5.93 -22.47
CA TYR A 247 -1.97 -6.60 -21.70
C TYR A 247 -2.91 -7.44 -22.56
N GLU A 248 -2.69 -7.52 -23.87
CA GLU A 248 -3.54 -8.25 -24.83
C GLU A 248 -5.04 -7.90 -24.69
N LEU A 249 -5.31 -6.65 -24.30
CA LEU A 249 -6.62 -6.09 -24.04
C LEU A 249 -7.05 -5.23 -25.23
N ARG A 250 -8.27 -5.40 -25.70
CA ARG A 250 -8.82 -4.69 -26.86
C ARG A 250 -10.04 -3.87 -26.50
N GLY A 251 -10.18 -2.76 -27.21
CA GLY A 251 -11.33 -1.87 -27.07
C GLY A 251 -11.14 -0.89 -25.93
N VAL A 252 -9.90 -0.57 -25.58
CA VAL A 252 -9.61 0.44 -24.57
C VAL A 252 -9.71 1.81 -25.25
N SER A 253 -10.71 2.61 -24.90
CA SER A 253 -10.82 3.99 -25.35
C SER A 253 -10.19 4.95 -24.36
N GLU A 254 -10.23 4.60 -23.08
CA GLU A 254 -9.65 5.36 -21.98
C GLU A 254 -8.95 4.43 -21.02
N LEU A 255 -7.78 4.87 -20.54
CA LEU A 255 -6.97 4.13 -19.60
C LEU A 255 -6.58 5.05 -18.46
N TYR A 256 -6.74 4.56 -17.24
CA TYR A 256 -6.37 5.29 -16.04
C TYR A 256 -5.41 4.43 -15.23
N LYS A 257 -4.22 4.95 -14.89
CA LYS A 257 -3.42 4.38 -13.80
C LYS A 257 -4.14 4.71 -12.49
N ILE A 258 -4.35 3.70 -11.66
CA ILE A 258 -4.88 3.83 -10.32
C ILE A 258 -3.70 3.69 -9.37
N THR A 259 -3.51 4.69 -8.52
CA THR A 259 -2.59 4.62 -7.39
C THR A 259 -3.40 4.50 -6.11
N PHE A 260 -2.94 3.66 -5.19
CA PHE A 260 -3.58 3.44 -3.90
C PHE A 260 -2.73 4.07 -2.81
N SER A 261 -3.41 4.64 -1.80
CA SER A 261 -2.77 5.21 -0.62
C SER A 261 -2.40 4.16 0.43
N SER A 262 -2.86 2.91 0.28
CA SER A 262 -2.50 1.74 1.09
C SER A 262 -2.89 0.45 0.37
N GLU A 263 -2.42 -0.68 0.87
CA GLU A 263 -2.89 -2.00 0.41
C GLU A 263 -4.39 -2.22 0.72
N TYR A 264 -4.87 -1.70 1.85
CA TYR A 264 -6.28 -1.80 2.24
C TYR A 264 -7.22 -1.06 1.29
N ASP A 265 -6.84 0.14 0.85
CA ASP A 265 -7.56 0.92 -0.17
C ASP A 265 -7.74 0.12 -1.45
N ARG A 266 -6.71 -0.64 -1.80
CA ARG A 266 -6.67 -1.54 -2.93
C ARG A 266 -7.68 -2.69 -2.78
N TYR A 267 -7.79 -3.32 -1.60
CA TYR A 267 -8.84 -4.31 -1.33
C TYR A 267 -10.24 -3.70 -1.37
N GLN A 268 -10.47 -2.60 -0.67
CA GLN A 268 -11.78 -1.96 -0.58
C GLN A 268 -12.29 -1.49 -1.94
N LEU A 269 -11.40 -1.06 -2.83
CA LEU A 269 -11.77 -0.75 -4.20
C LEU A 269 -12.35 -1.97 -4.94
N LEU A 270 -11.72 -3.12 -4.81
CA LEU A 270 -12.18 -4.36 -5.45
C LEU A 270 -13.59 -4.71 -4.98
N PHE A 271 -13.81 -4.67 -3.68
CA PHE A 271 -15.12 -4.98 -3.10
C PHE A 271 -16.17 -3.92 -3.44
N SER A 272 -15.84 -2.63 -3.42
CA SER A 272 -16.80 -1.57 -3.77
C SER A 272 -17.14 -1.53 -5.27
N MET A 273 -16.16 -1.73 -6.16
CA MET A 273 -16.41 -1.76 -7.60
C MET A 273 -17.10 -3.05 -8.04
N TYR A 274 -16.80 -4.17 -7.36
CA TYR A 274 -17.11 -5.49 -7.89
C TYR A 274 -17.79 -6.49 -6.92
N GLY A 275 -17.98 -6.16 -5.64
CA GLY A 275 -18.48 -7.08 -4.61
C GLY A 275 -19.98 -7.41 -4.68
N GLU A 276 -20.84 -6.51 -5.18
CA GLU A 276 -22.31 -6.72 -5.12
C GLU A 276 -22.89 -7.64 -6.20
N ILE A 277 -22.13 -8.01 -7.25
CA ILE A 277 -22.66 -8.75 -8.41
C ILE A 277 -21.78 -9.96 -8.72
N SER A 278 -22.38 -11.06 -9.16
CA SER A 278 -21.66 -12.24 -9.68
C SER A 278 -20.80 -11.84 -10.89
N GLN A 279 -19.47 -11.98 -10.79
CA GLN A 279 -18.55 -11.44 -11.81
C GLN A 279 -17.71 -12.49 -12.51
N ASN A 280 -17.08 -12.06 -13.61
CA ASN A 280 -16.11 -12.86 -14.32
C ASN A 280 -14.70 -12.39 -13.96
N PHE A 281 -13.91 -13.32 -13.41
CA PHE A 281 -12.50 -13.11 -13.06
C PHE A 281 -11.66 -13.81 -14.08
N VAL A 282 -10.59 -13.15 -14.52
CA VAL A 282 -9.58 -13.80 -15.33
C VAL A 282 -8.20 -13.63 -14.74
N PHE A 283 -7.55 -14.77 -14.50
CA PHE A 283 -6.15 -14.82 -14.09
C PHE A 283 -5.28 -15.19 -15.27
N GLN A 284 -4.15 -14.51 -15.41
CA GLN A 284 -3.12 -14.88 -16.37
C GLN A 284 -1.80 -15.12 -15.64
N ASN A 285 -1.31 -16.35 -15.77
CA ASN A 285 -0.09 -16.83 -15.12
C ASN A 285 1.11 -16.78 -16.10
N ASN A 286 2.33 -16.73 -15.56
CA ASN A 286 3.56 -16.95 -16.32
C ASN A 286 3.55 -18.34 -17.00
N PRO A 287 3.86 -18.41 -18.32
CA PRO A 287 4.00 -19.69 -18.99
C PRO A 287 5.09 -20.54 -18.32
N GLY A 288 4.68 -21.66 -17.70
CA GLY A 288 5.59 -22.61 -17.03
C GLY A 288 5.52 -22.62 -15.50
N TYR A 289 4.73 -21.73 -14.88
CA TYR A 289 4.56 -21.67 -13.43
C TYR A 289 3.21 -22.25 -13.00
N LEU A 290 2.99 -23.53 -13.29
CA LEU A 290 1.82 -24.25 -12.79
C LEU A 290 2.18 -24.89 -11.45
N GLU A 291 1.92 -24.19 -10.35
CA GLU A 291 1.82 -24.90 -9.07
C GLU A 291 0.64 -25.88 -9.15
N GLU A 292 0.90 -27.15 -8.85
CA GLU A 292 -0.16 -28.16 -8.73
C GLU A 292 -1.17 -27.82 -7.62
N SER A 293 -0.84 -26.93 -6.67
CA SER A 293 -1.70 -26.46 -5.58
C SER A 293 -2.84 -25.57 -6.10
N PHE A 294 -2.52 -24.51 -6.87
CA PHE A 294 -3.48 -23.55 -7.46
C PHE A 294 -4.46 -24.22 -8.41
N SER A 295 -3.99 -25.26 -9.12
CA SER A 295 -4.80 -26.03 -10.07
C SER A 295 -5.89 -26.87 -9.38
N ARG A 296 -5.63 -27.51 -8.24
CA ARG A 296 -6.53 -28.56 -7.72
C ARG A 296 -7.84 -28.02 -7.14
N ASP A 297 -7.80 -26.86 -6.50
CA ASP A 297 -8.99 -26.28 -5.87
C ASP A 297 -9.86 -25.51 -6.88
N ILE A 298 -9.25 -24.89 -7.91
CA ILE A 298 -9.96 -24.10 -8.93
C ILE A 298 -10.42 -24.95 -10.14
N GLU A 299 -9.66 -25.97 -10.57
CA GLU A 299 -9.96 -26.76 -11.78
C GLU A 299 -11.21 -27.64 -11.65
N SER A 300 -11.70 -27.89 -10.43
CA SER A 300 -12.87 -28.72 -10.23
C SER A 300 -14.19 -28.04 -10.67
N GLU A 301 -14.23 -26.70 -10.78
CA GLU A 301 -15.46 -25.94 -11.07
C GLU A 301 -15.36 -24.93 -12.24
N HIS A 302 -14.18 -24.70 -12.84
CA HIS A 302 -13.97 -23.58 -13.78
C HIS A 302 -13.20 -23.91 -15.07
N LYS A 303 -13.21 -22.99 -16.04
CA LYS A 303 -12.61 -23.18 -17.38
C LYS A 303 -11.18 -22.63 -17.41
N TYR A 304 -10.25 -23.42 -17.94
CA TYR A 304 -8.83 -23.06 -18.08
C TYR A 304 -8.34 -23.22 -19.53
N ASP A 305 -7.58 -22.24 -20.02
CA ASP A 305 -6.86 -22.30 -21.30
C ASP A 305 -5.37 -22.59 -21.05
N GLN A 306 -4.95 -23.79 -21.43
CA GLN A 306 -3.59 -24.29 -21.24
C GLN A 306 -2.53 -23.56 -22.07
N ASP A 307 -2.86 -22.91 -23.18
CA ASP A 307 -1.88 -22.30 -24.10
C ASP A 307 -1.39 -20.93 -23.60
N LYS A 308 -2.23 -20.20 -22.88
CA LYS A 308 -1.91 -18.88 -22.31
C LYS A 308 -1.85 -18.84 -20.78
N SER A 309 -2.05 -19.99 -20.13
CA SER A 309 -2.16 -20.10 -18.68
C SER A 309 -3.22 -19.15 -18.11
N VAL A 310 -4.39 -19.16 -18.76
CA VAL A 310 -5.51 -18.26 -18.45
C VAL A 310 -6.64 -19.02 -17.74
N TYR A 311 -6.99 -18.59 -16.52
CA TYR A 311 -8.11 -19.14 -15.76
C TYR A 311 -9.30 -18.19 -15.81
N VAL A 312 -10.45 -18.66 -16.30
CA VAL A 312 -11.67 -17.87 -16.37
C VAL A 312 -12.67 -18.39 -15.35
N LEU A 313 -12.88 -17.62 -14.28
CA LEU A 313 -13.94 -17.87 -13.32
C LEU A 313 -15.14 -17.03 -13.70
N ASN A 314 -16.32 -17.64 -13.68
CA ASN A 314 -17.55 -16.92 -14.00
C ASN A 314 -18.51 -17.03 -12.82
N ASN A 315 -19.21 -15.94 -12.54
CA ASN A 315 -20.17 -15.82 -11.45
C ASN A 315 -19.58 -16.02 -10.04
N VAL A 316 -18.36 -15.52 -9.81
CA VAL A 316 -17.72 -15.53 -8.50
C VAL A 316 -18.53 -14.68 -7.53
N LYS A 317 -18.85 -15.21 -6.34
CA LYS A 317 -19.53 -14.48 -5.26
C LYS A 317 -18.54 -13.66 -4.45
N GLU A 318 -19.01 -12.64 -3.75
CA GLU A 318 -18.22 -11.76 -2.88
C GLU A 318 -17.28 -12.50 -1.91
N LYS A 319 -17.78 -13.55 -1.23
CA LYS A 319 -16.96 -14.35 -0.32
C LYS A 319 -15.85 -15.13 -1.05
N GLU A 320 -16.17 -15.66 -2.23
CA GLU A 320 -15.21 -16.41 -3.07
C GLU A 320 -14.17 -15.46 -3.68
N LEU A 321 -14.54 -14.21 -3.94
CA LEU A 321 -13.66 -13.16 -4.45
C LEU A 321 -12.51 -12.87 -3.49
N ARG A 322 -12.76 -12.78 -2.18
CA ARG A 322 -11.71 -12.60 -1.18
C ARG A 322 -10.69 -13.74 -1.21
N ASP A 323 -11.18 -14.98 -1.14
CA ASP A 323 -10.35 -16.18 -1.12
C ASP A 323 -9.50 -16.29 -2.41
N LEU A 324 -10.11 -16.00 -3.57
CA LEU A 324 -9.44 -16.00 -4.86
C LEU A 324 -8.37 -14.92 -5.00
N TYR A 325 -8.58 -13.77 -4.35
CA TYR A 325 -7.63 -12.69 -4.35
C TYR A 325 -6.43 -13.01 -3.45
N GLU A 326 -6.67 -13.50 -2.22
CA GLU A 326 -5.60 -13.96 -1.32
C GLU A 326 -4.75 -15.05 -2.00
N LEU A 327 -5.40 -16.01 -2.68
CA LEU A 327 -4.73 -17.02 -3.51
C LEU A 327 -3.90 -16.43 -4.65
N ALA A 328 -4.38 -15.34 -5.26
CA ALA A 328 -3.69 -14.68 -6.36
C ALA A 328 -2.42 -13.94 -5.91
N GLU A 329 -2.47 -13.26 -4.76
CA GLU A 329 -1.28 -12.64 -4.16
C GLU A 329 -0.26 -13.72 -3.77
N MET A 330 -0.68 -14.80 -3.10
CA MET A 330 0.22 -15.92 -2.75
C MET A 330 0.90 -16.53 -3.98
N GLY A 331 0.14 -16.81 -5.05
CA GLY A 331 0.71 -17.34 -6.30
C GLY A 331 1.67 -16.36 -7.00
N SER A 332 1.56 -15.07 -6.73
CA SER A 332 2.44 -14.04 -7.29
C SER A 332 3.78 -13.90 -6.56
N GLU A 333 3.79 -14.09 -5.23
CA GLU A 333 5.02 -14.11 -4.43
C GLU A 333 5.95 -15.23 -4.88
N ASP A 334 5.36 -16.34 -5.30
CA ASP A 334 6.08 -17.46 -5.90
C ASP A 334 6.47 -17.18 -7.37
N GLY A 335 6.12 -16.04 -7.99
CA GLY A 335 6.41 -15.73 -9.40
C GLY A 335 5.47 -16.41 -10.40
N GLY A 336 4.39 -17.01 -9.88
CA GLY A 336 3.41 -17.80 -10.60
C GLY A 336 2.13 -17.09 -10.95
N LEU A 337 2.02 -15.77 -10.79
CA LEU A 337 0.84 -15.07 -11.28
C LEU A 337 1.23 -13.68 -11.74
N ASN A 338 0.97 -13.36 -13.01
CA ASN A 338 1.39 -12.09 -13.58
C ASN A 338 0.28 -11.04 -13.49
N ARG A 339 -0.98 -11.45 -13.77
CA ARG A 339 -2.06 -10.48 -14.00
C ARG A 339 -3.42 -10.96 -13.53
N ILE A 340 -4.20 -10.01 -13.00
CA ILE A 340 -5.62 -10.18 -12.69
C ILE A 340 -6.42 -9.22 -13.55
N PHE A 341 -7.44 -9.73 -14.22
CA PHE A 341 -8.45 -8.96 -14.94
C PHE A 341 -9.80 -9.13 -14.27
N LEU A 342 -10.36 -8.01 -13.86
CA LEU A 342 -11.63 -7.95 -13.14
C LEU A 342 -12.63 -7.26 -14.04
N TYR A 343 -13.70 -7.99 -14.35
CA TYR A 343 -14.60 -7.54 -15.38
C TYR A 343 -16.07 -7.86 -15.07
N LYS A 344 -16.89 -6.81 -15.19
CA LYS A 344 -18.32 -6.87 -14.87
C LYS A 344 -19.14 -7.65 -15.89
N GLU A 345 -18.76 -7.69 -17.18
CA GLU A 345 -19.62 -8.22 -18.27
C GLU A 345 -18.93 -9.09 -19.36
N GLY A 346 -18.08 -10.07 -18.99
CA GLY A 346 -17.48 -11.11 -19.89
C GLY A 346 -16.40 -10.66 -20.90
N LEU A 347 -15.58 -11.51 -21.52
CA LEU A 347 -15.17 -12.91 -21.35
C LEU A 347 -13.95 -13.04 -22.29
N TYR A 348 -12.82 -13.55 -21.81
CA TYR A 348 -11.67 -13.86 -22.66
C TYR A 348 -12.11 -14.60 -23.94
N ASP A 349 -11.77 -14.07 -25.12
CA ASP A 349 -12.10 -14.70 -26.39
C ASP A 349 -11.01 -15.71 -26.73
N SER A 350 -11.29 -17.00 -26.51
CA SER A 350 -10.33 -18.08 -26.78
C SER A 350 -10.01 -18.27 -28.26
N LYS A 351 -10.83 -17.76 -29.19
CA LYS A 351 -10.55 -17.82 -30.63
C LYS A 351 -9.62 -16.68 -31.05
N GLU A 352 -9.88 -15.48 -30.54
CA GLU A 352 -9.03 -14.31 -30.80
C GLU A 352 -7.80 -14.25 -29.89
N LYS A 353 -7.76 -15.11 -28.86
CA LYS A 353 -6.74 -15.15 -27.79
C LYS A 353 -6.52 -13.77 -27.17
N ALA A 354 -7.59 -13.02 -26.92
CA ALA A 354 -7.53 -11.65 -26.44
C ALA A 354 -8.66 -11.34 -25.46
N TYR A 355 -8.42 -10.37 -24.58
CA TYR A 355 -9.43 -9.78 -23.73
C TYR A 355 -10.14 -8.67 -24.49
N LYS A 356 -11.46 -8.61 -24.43
CA LYS A 356 -12.23 -7.57 -25.11
C LYS A 356 -13.15 -6.89 -24.13
N ILE A 357 -12.98 -5.57 -23.99
CA ILE A 357 -13.93 -4.74 -23.24
C ILE A 357 -15.07 -4.39 -24.21
N PRO A 358 -16.31 -4.90 -24.02
CA PRO A 358 -17.45 -4.45 -24.79
C PRO A 358 -17.72 -2.96 -24.60
N SER A 359 -18.43 -2.39 -25.57
CA SER A 359 -18.86 -0.98 -25.53
C SER A 359 -19.66 -0.68 -24.26
N GLY A 360 -19.31 0.40 -23.58
CA GLY A 360 -19.87 0.79 -22.27
C GLY A 360 -19.27 0.04 -21.08
N GLY A 361 -18.32 -0.87 -21.31
CA GLY A 361 -17.69 -1.69 -20.29
C GLY A 361 -16.45 -1.06 -19.64
N SER A 362 -16.08 -1.58 -18.47
CA SER A 362 -14.84 -1.24 -17.75
C SER A 362 -14.15 -2.48 -17.19
N CYS A 363 -12.84 -2.56 -17.33
CA CYS A 363 -11.99 -3.63 -16.80
C CYS A 363 -10.93 -3.04 -15.88
N LEU A 364 -10.81 -3.58 -14.67
CA LEU A 364 -9.66 -3.33 -13.81
C LEU A 364 -8.59 -4.37 -14.13
N VAL A 365 -7.41 -3.89 -14.52
CA VAL A 365 -6.24 -4.69 -14.86
C VAL A 365 -5.20 -4.47 -13.79
N TRP A 366 -4.59 -5.56 -13.34
CA TRP A 366 -3.63 -5.52 -12.26
C TRP A 366 -2.39 -6.31 -12.64
N GLY A 367 -1.21 -5.68 -12.56
CA GLY A 367 0.07 -6.39 -12.57
C GLY A 367 0.47 -6.81 -11.16
N ILE A 368 0.55 -8.11 -10.88
CA ILE A 368 0.88 -8.59 -9.54
C ILE A 368 2.41 -8.54 -9.33
N GLY A 369 2.87 -8.17 -8.14
CA GLY A 369 4.27 -7.85 -7.84
C GLY A 369 4.66 -6.39 -8.08
N GLY A 370 3.69 -5.48 -8.24
CA GLY A 370 3.92 -4.03 -8.28
C GLY A 370 2.65 -3.22 -7.96
N ASN A 371 2.80 -1.91 -7.74
CA ASN A 371 1.69 -1.00 -7.42
C ASN A 371 0.87 -0.56 -8.65
N GLU A 372 0.93 -1.33 -9.73
CA GLU A 372 0.35 -0.91 -11.01
C GLU A 372 -1.03 -1.54 -11.19
N ALA A 373 -2.05 -0.77 -10.83
CA ALA A 373 -3.43 -1.04 -11.21
C ALA A 373 -3.89 -0.07 -12.29
N PHE A 374 -4.70 -0.56 -13.23
CA PHE A 374 -5.22 0.22 -14.33
C PHE A 374 -6.70 0.01 -14.52
N LEU A 375 -7.46 1.09 -14.62
CA LEU A 375 -8.85 1.05 -15.04
C LEU A 375 -8.93 1.35 -16.53
N ALA A 376 -9.19 0.30 -17.32
CA ALA A 376 -9.45 0.39 -18.74
C ALA A 376 -10.96 0.53 -18.98
N ARG A 377 -11.37 1.50 -19.80
CA ARG A 377 -12.77 1.73 -20.17
C ARG A 377 -12.94 1.77 -21.67
N ASN A 378 -14.10 1.28 -22.13
CA ASN A 378 -14.53 1.39 -23.51
C ASN A 378 -15.78 2.27 -23.60
N PHE A 379 -15.57 3.55 -23.85
CA PHE A 379 -16.62 4.48 -24.21
C PHE A 379 -16.74 4.52 -25.73
N GLU A 380 -17.94 4.27 -26.25
CA GLU A 380 -18.25 4.59 -27.63
C GLU A 380 -17.94 6.07 -27.90
N SER A 381 -17.15 6.34 -28.93
CA SER A 381 -17.10 7.69 -29.49
C SER A 381 -18.47 7.95 -30.12
N GLN A 382 -19.19 8.95 -29.59
CA GLN A 382 -20.35 9.52 -30.29
C GLN A 382 -19.93 10.22 -31.58
#